data_AF-A0A3D2F1T2-F1
#
_entry.id   AF-A0A3D2F1T2-F1
#
_cell.length_a   1.000
_cell.length_b   1.000
_cell.length_c   1.000
_cell.angle_alpha   90.00
_cell.angle_beta   90.00
_cell.angle_gamma   90.00
#
_symmetry.space_group_name_H-M   'P 1'
#
loop_
_entity.id
_entity.type
_entity.pdbx_description
1 polymer ?
#
loop_
_entity_poly.entity_id
_entity_poly.type
_entity_poly.pdbx_seq_one_letter_code
_entity_poly.pdbx_strand_id
1 'polypeptide(L)'
;MQALAQADHPLNPIGDASGGAPALYGRIIRAFLGVIGVAALFFFIIGGFIMLTSRGNAEKVKSGRDTLVWAAIGLLVAFTSFIVLRYVLEIITKPV
;
A
#
# COMPACT_ATOMS: atom_id res chain seq x y z
N MET A 1 -38.19 1.55 -26.61
CA MET A 1 -37.29 2.46 -27.34
C MET A 1 -36.25 3.04 -26.37
N GLN A 2 -35.28 2.20 -26.00
CA GLN A 2 -34.22 2.46 -25.00
C GLN A 2 -32.98 3.12 -25.63
N ALA A 3 -33.14 4.14 -26.47
CA ALA A 3 -32.06 4.57 -27.37
C ALA A 3 -31.49 5.98 -27.11
N LEU A 4 -31.62 6.54 -25.90
CA LEU A 4 -31.04 7.86 -25.58
C LEU A 4 -30.24 7.93 -24.25
N ALA A 5 -30.05 6.82 -23.53
CA ALA A 5 -29.31 6.80 -22.25
C ALA A 5 -27.80 6.50 -22.40
N GLN A 6 -27.29 6.47 -23.63
CA GLN A 6 -25.94 5.98 -23.92
C GLN A 6 -25.20 6.94 -24.85
N ALA A 7 -25.22 8.23 -24.49
CA ALA A 7 -24.49 9.28 -25.18
C ALA A 7 -23.53 10.04 -24.24
N ASP A 8 -23.06 9.40 -23.16
CA ASP A 8 -22.12 10.09 -22.24
C ASP A 8 -21.08 9.22 -21.52
N HIS A 9 -20.71 8.04 -22.05
CA HIS A 9 -19.48 7.40 -21.56
C HIS A 9 -18.85 6.34 -22.48
N PRO A 10 -18.48 6.72 -23.70
CA PRO A 10 -17.21 6.22 -24.22
C PRO A 10 -16.46 7.37 -24.90
N LEU A 11 -15.14 7.33 -24.85
CA LEU A 11 -14.22 8.27 -25.51
C LEU A 11 -13.67 9.42 -24.65
N ASN A 12 -13.28 9.16 -23.39
CA ASN A 12 -12.11 9.87 -22.87
C ASN A 12 -10.89 8.94 -22.72
N PRO A 13 -10.26 8.54 -23.83
CA PRO A 13 -9.01 7.77 -23.81
C PRO A 13 -7.79 8.67 -23.55
N ILE A 14 -7.97 9.90 -23.06
CA ILE A 14 -6.88 10.85 -22.74
C ILE A 14 -6.94 11.32 -21.28
N GLY A 15 -8.03 11.06 -20.54
CA GLY A 15 -8.08 11.24 -19.09
C GLY A 15 -7.36 10.12 -18.30
N ASP A 16 -7.08 8.99 -18.94
CA ASP A 16 -6.52 7.78 -18.35
C ASP A 16 -5.21 7.31 -19.01
N ALA A 17 -4.87 7.81 -20.22
CA ALA A 17 -3.70 7.35 -20.98
C ALA A 17 -2.53 8.34 -21.15
N SER A 18 -2.64 9.61 -20.73
CA SER A 18 -1.51 10.55 -20.86
C SER A 18 -1.41 11.55 -19.71
N GLY A 19 -0.48 11.32 -18.78
CA GLY A 19 0.11 12.37 -17.95
C GLY A 19 -0.76 13.04 -16.88
N GLY A 20 -2.04 12.68 -16.74
CA GLY A 20 -2.89 13.18 -15.66
C GLY A 20 -2.35 12.77 -14.29
N ALA A 21 -2.51 13.65 -13.30
CA ALA A 21 -2.14 13.39 -11.90
C ALA A 21 -2.55 11.98 -11.43
N PRO A 22 -3.75 11.44 -11.78
CA PRO A 22 -4.19 10.09 -11.43
C PRO A 22 -3.26 8.93 -11.80
N ALA A 23 -2.77 8.92 -13.04
CA ALA A 23 -1.93 7.84 -13.53
C ALA A 23 -0.51 7.93 -12.95
N LEU A 24 0.01 9.15 -12.73
CA LEU A 24 1.34 9.36 -12.20
C LEU A 24 1.45 8.89 -10.75
N TYR A 25 0.53 9.31 -9.87
CA TYR A 25 0.58 8.86 -8.48
C TYR A 25 0.28 7.36 -8.35
N GLY A 26 -0.64 6.81 -9.15
CA GLY A 26 -0.95 5.37 -9.11
C GLY A 26 0.25 4.49 -9.44
N ARG A 27 1.08 4.92 -10.40
CA ARG A 27 2.32 4.24 -10.80
C ARG A 27 3.41 4.36 -9.72
N ILE A 28 3.56 5.54 -9.12
CA ILE A 28 4.47 5.76 -7.98
C ILE A 28 4.07 4.87 -6.81
N ILE A 29 2.78 4.87 -6.41
CA ILE A 29 2.29 4.07 -5.28
C ILE A 29 2.52 2.58 -5.52
N ARG A 30 2.23 2.05 -6.72
CA ARG A 30 2.50 0.63 -7.03
C ARG A 30 3.97 0.28 -6.92
N ALA A 31 4.86 1.15 -7.41
CA ALA A 31 6.30 0.94 -7.27
C ALA A 31 6.74 0.93 -5.79
N PHE A 32 6.29 1.91 -5.01
CA PHE A 32 6.59 1.99 -3.58
C PHE A 32 6.00 0.81 -2.79
N LEU A 33 4.74 0.43 -3.02
CA LEU A 33 4.11 -0.73 -2.37
C LEU A 33 4.87 -2.02 -2.68
N GLY A 34 5.38 -2.19 -3.90
CA GLY A 34 6.23 -3.33 -4.27
C GLY A 34 7.50 -3.37 -3.42
N VAL A 35 8.22 -2.26 -3.32
CA VAL A 35 9.46 -2.17 -2.53
C VAL A 35 9.19 -2.39 -1.04
N ILE A 36 8.17 -1.75 -0.49
CA ILE A 36 7.79 -1.88 0.93
C ILE A 36 7.36 -3.31 1.24
N GLY A 37 6.59 -3.97 0.36
CA GLY A 37 6.17 -5.35 0.56
C GLY A 37 7.36 -6.32 0.62
N VAL A 38 8.33 -6.17 -0.27
CA VAL A 38 9.56 -6.98 -0.26
C VAL A 38 10.40 -6.70 0.99
N ALA A 39 10.56 -5.43 1.36
CA ALA A 39 11.29 -5.06 2.57
C ALA A 39 10.62 -5.63 3.83
N ALA A 40 9.29 -5.51 3.94
CA ALA A 40 8.52 -6.04 5.06
C ALA A 40 8.70 -7.55 5.20
N LEU A 41 8.65 -8.30 4.10
CA LEU A 41 8.92 -9.74 4.09
C LEU A 41 10.34 -10.06 4.59
N PHE A 42 11.33 -9.28 4.14
CA PHE A 42 12.73 -9.47 4.53
C PHE A 42 12.93 -9.30 6.05
N PHE A 43 12.35 -8.25 6.64
CA PHE A 43 12.39 -8.03 8.09
C PHE A 43 11.61 -9.10 8.87
N PHE A 44 10.50 -9.60 8.32
CA PHE A 44 9.74 -10.70 8.92
C PHE A 44 10.57 -11.98 9.01
N ILE A 45 11.31 -12.31 7.95
CA ILE A 45 12.18 -13.48 7.92
C ILE A 45 13.28 -13.35 8.98
N ILE A 46 13.98 -12.22 9.04
CA ILE A 46 15.08 -12.03 10.00
C ILE A 46 14.58 -12.04 11.44
N GLY A 47 13.51 -11.30 11.75
CA GLY A 47 12.93 -11.28 13.09
C GLY A 47 12.40 -12.64 13.53
N GLY A 48 11.77 -13.37 12.61
CA GLY A 48 11.29 -14.74 12.83
C GLY A 48 12.43 -15.72 13.08
N PHE A 49 13.51 -15.65 12.29
CA PHE A 49 14.66 -16.54 12.43
C PHE A 49 15.42 -16.32 13.74
N ILE A 50 15.57 -15.06 14.16
CA ILE A 50 16.18 -14.69 15.44
C ILE A 50 15.35 -15.27 16.59
N MET A 51 14.03 -15.10 16.57
CA MET A 51 13.14 -15.64 17.60
C MET A 51 13.19 -17.18 17.65
N LEU A 52 13.17 -17.85 16.49
CA LEU A 52 13.17 -19.31 16.40
C LEU A 52 14.51 -19.94 16.81
N THR A 53 15.63 -19.28 16.48
CA THR A 53 16.99 -19.77 16.80
C THR A 53 17.42 -19.44 18.23
N SER A 54 16.57 -18.77 19.02
CA SER A 54 16.94 -18.24 20.34
C SER A 54 17.28 -19.29 21.41
N ARG A 55 17.03 -20.59 21.20
CA ARG A 55 17.43 -21.71 22.09
C ARG A 55 17.14 -21.49 23.60
N GLY A 56 16.11 -20.70 23.93
CA GLY A 56 15.74 -20.37 25.32
C GLY A 56 16.40 -19.12 25.92
N ASN A 57 17.26 -18.40 25.18
CA ASN A 57 17.78 -17.10 25.62
C ASN A 57 16.68 -16.03 25.51
N ALA A 58 16.19 -15.56 26.65
CA ALA A 58 15.13 -14.55 26.75
C ALA A 58 15.45 -13.24 26.00
N GLU A 59 16.72 -12.85 25.92
CA GLU A 59 17.14 -11.63 25.26
C GLU A 59 17.00 -11.72 23.73
N LYS A 60 17.32 -12.87 23.15
CA LYS A 60 17.16 -13.12 21.71
C LYS A 60 15.69 -13.26 21.33
N VAL A 61 14.87 -13.88 22.19
CA VAL A 61 13.41 -13.94 21.99
C VAL A 61 12.79 -12.56 22.03
N LYS A 62 13.21 -11.71 22.99
CA LYS A 62 12.74 -10.33 23.11
C LYS A 62 13.12 -9.51 21.88
N SER A 63 14.39 -9.56 21.47
CA SER A 63 14.89 -8.86 20.28
C SER A 63 14.19 -9.31 18.99
N GLY A 64 13.92 -10.61 18.83
CA GLY A 64 13.15 -11.15 17.70
C GLY A 64 11.71 -10.63 17.68
N ARG A 65 11.02 -10.62 18.84
CA ARG A 65 9.68 -10.05 18.98
C ARG A 65 9.65 -8.56 18.67
N ASP A 66 10.59 -7.79 19.22
CA ASP A 66 10.68 -6.35 18.98
C ASP A 66 10.85 -6.09 17.48
N THR A 67 11.71 -6.85 16.80
CA THR A 67 11.90 -6.75 15.34
C THR A 67 10.60 -7.02 14.57
N LEU A 68 9.84 -8.05 14.96
CA LEU A 68 8.55 -8.37 14.34
C LEU A 68 7.49 -7.29 14.59
N VAL A 69 7.46 -6.71 15.78
CA VAL A 69 6.56 -5.59 16.12
C VAL A 69 6.88 -4.37 15.26
N TRP A 70 8.16 -4.00 15.14
CA TRP A 70 8.60 -2.90 14.28
C TRP A 70 8.28 -3.15 12.81
N ALA A 71 8.46 -4.38 12.32
CA ALA A 71 8.08 -4.77 10.96
C ALA A 71 6.56 -4.65 10.73
N ALA A 72 5.75 -5.09 11.70
CA ALA A 72 4.30 -4.99 11.62
C ALA A 72 3.82 -3.53 11.63
N ILE A 73 4.41 -2.67 12.47
CA ILE A 73 4.11 -1.24 12.50
C ILE A 73 4.45 -0.59 11.15
N GLY A 74 5.61 -0.90 10.55
CA GLY A 74 5.98 -0.38 9.24
C GLY A 74 4.98 -0.76 8.14
N LEU A 75 4.51 -2.01 8.16
CA LEU A 75 3.47 -2.47 7.23
C LEU A 75 2.12 -1.79 7.48
N LEU A 76 1.74 -1.63 8.74
CA LEU A 76 0.51 -0.94 9.14
C LEU A 76 0.49 0.50 8.60
N VAL A 77 1.58 1.24 8.81
CA VAL A 77 1.73 2.63 8.35
C VAL A 77 1.63 2.72 6.82
N ALA A 78 2.20 1.76 6.09
CA ALA A 78 2.08 1.71 4.64
C ALA A 78 0.62 1.55 4.18
N PHE A 79 -0.15 0.68 4.84
CA PHE A 79 -1.58 0.53 4.55
C PHE A 79 -2.38 1.78 4.91
N THR A 80 -2.12 2.39 6.08
CA THR A 80 -2.78 3.62 6.52
C THR A 80 -2.54 4.76 5.53
N SER A 81 -1.29 4.95 5.07
CA SER A 81 -0.94 5.96 4.06
C SER A 81 -1.79 5.81 2.80
N PHE A 82 -1.94 4.57 2.30
CA PHE A 82 -2.76 4.32 1.13
C PHE A 82 -4.24 4.62 1.40
N ILE A 83 -4.79 4.29 2.57
CA ILE A 83 -6.20 4.61 2.93
C ILE A 83 -6.43 6.12 2.97
N VAL A 84 -5.56 6.87 3.63
CA VAL A 84 -5.70 8.33 3.76
C VAL A 84 -5.69 9.00 2.39
N LEU A 85 -4.80 8.58 1.48
CA LEU A 85 -4.73 9.18 0.15
C LEU A 85 -6.04 9.04 -0.65
N ARG A 86 -6.65 7.84 -0.66
CA ARG A 86 -7.93 7.62 -1.37
C ARG A 86 -9.07 8.41 -0.71
N TYR A 87 -9.04 8.53 0.61
CA TYR A 87 -10.02 9.31 1.36
C TYR A 87 -9.97 10.80 0.99
N VAL A 88 -8.76 11.38 0.92
CA VAL A 88 -8.56 12.77 0.49
C VAL A 88 -9.00 12.98 -0.95
N LEU A 89 -8.68 12.05 -1.86
CA LEU A 89 -9.08 12.12 -3.26
C LEU A 89 -10.60 12.02 -3.45
N GLU A 90 -11.28 11.18 -2.67
CA GLU A 90 -12.74 11.05 -2.70
C GLU A 90 -13.42 12.35 -2.26
N ILE A 91 -12.93 12.99 -1.20
CA ILE A 91 -13.46 14.29 -0.73
C ILE A 91 -13.34 15.37 -1.81
N ILE A 92 -12.24 15.38 -2.57
CA ILE A 92 -11.98 16.41 -3.58
C ILE A 92 -12.73 16.13 -4.89
N THR A 93 -12.91 14.86 -5.26
CA THR A 93 -13.48 14.47 -6.57
C THR A 93 -14.98 14.32 -6.54
N LYS A 94 -15.60 14.07 -5.37
CA LYS A 94 -17.05 13.96 -5.25
C LYS A 94 -17.66 15.37 -5.38
N PRO A 95 -18.37 15.71 -6.47
CA PRO A 95 -19.12 16.95 -6.50
C PRO A 95 -20.21 16.86 -5.44
N VAL A 96 -20.32 17.91 -4.63
CA VAL A 96 -21.37 18.04 -3.60
C VAL A 96 -22.75 18.06 -4.25
#